data_AF-A0A6N7AJ70-F1
#
_entry.id   AF-A0A6N7AJ70-F1
#
_cell.length_a   1.000
_cell.length_b   1.000
_cell.length_c   1.000
_cell.angle_alpha   90.00
_cell.angle_beta   90.00
_cell.angle_gamma   90.00
#
_symmetry.space_group_name_H-M   'P 1'
#
loop_
_entity.id
_entity.type
_entity.pdbx_description
1 polymer ?
#
loop_
_entity_poly.entity_id
_entity_poly.type
_entity_poly.pdbx_seq_one_letter_code
_entity_poly.pdbx_strand_id
1 'polypeptide(L)' 'MLLKSITLTNFLSFGDSTQAVELRPLNVVIGPNGSGKSNLIEAIELIRSAPKDLLTPIRDGGGVHD' A
#
# COMPACT_ATOMS: atom_id res chain seq x y z
N MET A 1 -9.54 -11.88 10.39
CA MET A 1 -9.07 -10.70 11.16
C MET A 1 -9.08 -9.49 10.24
N LEU A 2 -9.42 -8.29 10.73
CA LEU A 2 -9.40 -7.06 9.92
C LEU A 2 -8.12 -6.24 10.23
N LEU A 3 -7.56 -5.59 9.21
CA LEU A 3 -6.45 -4.64 9.35
C LEU A 3 -6.92 -3.44 10.20
N LYS A 4 -6.14 -3.06 11.21
CA LYS A 4 -6.50 -2.00 12.18
C LYS A 4 -5.83 -0.68 11.89
N SER A 5 -4.56 -0.74 11.54
CA SER A 5 -3.79 0.42 11.11
C SER A 5 -2.68 -0.03 10.17
N ILE A 6 -2.15 0.92 9.40
CA ILE A 6 -1.01 0.71 8.51
C ILE A 6 -0.10 1.93 8.56
N THR A 7 1.22 1.69 8.61
CA THR A 7 2.25 2.74 8.52
C THR A 7 3.11 2.42 7.31
N LEU A 8 3.35 3.43 6.46
CA LEU A 8 4.10 3.28 5.22
C LEU A 8 5.34 4.17 5.24
N THR A 9 6.52 3.58 5.37
CA THR A 9 7.79 4.31 5.47
C THR A 9 8.63 4.02 4.24
N ASN A 10 9.03 5.07 3.51
CA ASN A 10 9.82 4.96 2.28
C ASN A 10 9.20 3.98 1.26
N PHE A 11 7.88 4.00 1.12
CA PHE A 11 7.13 3.09 0.26
C PHE A 11 6.47 3.87 -0.88
N LEU A 12 6.93 3.67 -2.12
CA LEU A 12 6.44 4.39 -3.30
C LEU A 12 6.40 5.91 -3.09
N SER A 13 5.21 6.52 -3.04
CA SER A 13 5.05 7.96 -2.79
C SER A 13 5.01 8.36 -1.31
N PHE A 14 5.19 7.43 -0.38
CA PHE A 14 5.20 7.68 1.06
C PHE A 14 6.64 7.88 1.55
N GLY A 15 6.94 9.05 2.12
CA GLY A 15 8.26 9.42 2.60
C GLY A 15 8.70 8.71 3.90
N ASP A 16 9.75 9.22 4.50
CA ASP A 16 10.39 8.68 5.71
C ASP A 16 9.61 8.96 7.00
N SER A 17 8.82 10.05 7.03
CA SER A 17 7.98 10.44 8.15
C SER A 17 6.50 10.42 7.76
N THR A 18 5.84 9.28 8.03
CA THR A 18 4.39 9.14 7.83
C THR A 18 3.69 8.79 9.12
N GLN A 19 2.44 9.24 9.24
CA GLN A 19 1.57 8.87 10.34
C GLN A 19 0.87 7.55 10.04
N ALA A 20 0.56 6.80 11.10
CA ALA A 20 -0.27 5.61 10.98
C ALA A 20 -1.66 5.99 10.45
N VAL A 21 -2.12 5.27 9.44
CA VAL A 21 -3.48 5.37 8.93
C VAL A 21 -4.34 4.37 9.68
N GLU A 22 -5.23 4.88 10.52
CA GLU A 22 -6.23 4.07 11.21
C GLU A 22 -7.31 3.58 10.24
N LEU A 23 -7.66 2.30 10.33
CA LEU A 23 -8.60 1.64 9.44
C LEU A 23 -9.85 1.19 10.20
N ARG A 24 -10.98 1.45 9.57
CA ARG A 24 -12.31 1.09 10.06
C ARG A 24 -12.89 -0.07 9.23
N PRO A 25 -14.04 -0.65 9.62
CA PRO A 25 -14.68 -1.68 8.82
C PRO A 25 -15.01 -1.27 7.37
N LEU A 26 -15.18 0.03 7.11
CA LEU A 26 -15.30 0.62 5.77
C LEU A 26 -14.43 1.88 5.70
N ASN A 27 -13.52 1.91 4.73
CA ASN A 27 -12.64 3.05 4.46
C ASN A 27 -12.89 3.55 3.05
N VAL A 28 -12.96 4.87 2.88
CA VAL A 28 -13.11 5.51 1.57
C VAL A 28 -11.88 6.38 1.34
N VAL A 29 -11.08 6.03 0.34
CA VAL A 29 -9.82 6.73 0.03
C VAL A 29 -10.07 7.76 -1.07
N ILE A 30 -10.01 9.05 -0.71
CA ILE A 30 -10.27 10.18 -1.61
C ILE A 30 -9.09 11.15 -1.67
N GLY A 31 -8.97 11.88 -2.78
CA GLY A 31 -7.90 12.87 -2.98
C GLY A 31 -7.62 13.14 -4.46
N PRO A 32 -6.87 14.20 -4.78
CA PRO A 32 -6.49 14.54 -6.17
C PRO A 32 -5.74 13.43 -6.91
N ASN A 33 -5.67 13.51 -8.23
CA ASN A 33 -4.82 12.61 -9.02
C ASN A 33 -3.34 12.80 -8.62
N GLY A 34 -2.58 11.70 -8.54
CA GLY A 34 -1.19 11.73 -8.09
C GLY A 34 -1.00 11.80 -6.56
N SER A 35 -2.05 11.86 -5.75
CA SER A 35 -1.94 11.99 -4.29
C SER A 35 -1.57 10.69 -3.53
N GLY A 36 -1.13 9.63 -4.23
CA GLY A 36 -0.70 8.37 -3.59
C GLY A 36 -1.80 7.39 -3.20
N LYS A 37 -3.06 7.58 -3.64
CA LYS A 37 -4.18 6.67 -3.31
C LYS A 37 -3.93 5.22 -3.75
N SER A 38 -3.51 5.02 -4.99
CA SER A 38 -3.20 3.67 -5.50
C SER A 38 -2.05 3.03 -4.74
N ASN A 39 -1.06 3.82 -4.31
CA ASN A 39 0.07 3.32 -3.52
C ASN A 39 -0.35 2.83 -2.13
N LEU A 40 -1.38 3.43 -1.51
CA LEU A 40 -1.95 2.88 -0.26
C LEU A 40 -2.60 1.52 -0.49
N ILE A 41 -3.29 1.33 -1.62
CA ILE A 41 -3.89 0.05 -1.99
C ILE A 41 -2.81 -1.00 -2.30
N GLU A 42 -1.76 -0.61 -3.04
CA GLU A 42 -0.61 -1.46 -3.35
C GLU A 42 0.08 -1.98 -2.08
N ALA A 43 0.23 -1.13 -1.06
CA ALA A 43 0.81 -1.56 0.21
C ALA A 43 -0.04 -2.65 0.90
N ILE A 44 -1.37 -2.52 0.87
CA ILE A 44 -2.28 -3.51 1.44
C ILE A 44 -2.18 -4.83 0.65
N GLU A 45 -2.07 -4.76 -0.68
CA GLU A 45 -1.89 -5.93 -1.54
C GLU A 45 -0.56 -6.65 -1.29
N LEU A 46 0.53 -5.90 -1.16
CA LEU A 46 1.85 -6.42 -0.80
C LEU A 46 1.83 -7.14 0.55
N ILE A 47 1.24 -6.54 1.60
CA ILE A 47 1.15 -7.18 2.91
C ILE A 47 0.28 -8.45 2.86
N ARG A 48 -0.80 -8.43 2.08
CA ARG A 48 -1.70 -9.59 1.90
C ARG A 48 -1.01 -10.76 1.20
N SER A 49 -0.13 -10.49 0.25
CA SER A 49 0.59 -11.49 -0.54
C SER A 49 1.87 -11.98 0.13
N ALA A 50 2.51 -11.15 0.97
CA ALA A 50 3.75 -11.46 1.69
C ALA A 50 3.82 -12.86 2.35
N PRO A 51 2.76 -13.41 2.98
CA PRO A 51 2.81 -14.74 3.57
C PRO A 51 2.90 -15.89 2.56
N LYS A 52 2.58 -15.64 1.27
CA LYS A 52 2.55 -16.65 0.21
C LYS A 52 3.65 -16.42 -0.82
N ASP A 53 3.71 -15.22 -1.35
CA ASP A 53 4.63 -14.82 -2.40
C ASP A 53 4.74 -13.30 -2.42
N LEU A 54 5.89 -12.80 -1.97
CA LEU A 54 6.19 -11.37 -1.93
C LEU A 54 6.64 -10.84 -3.30
N LEU A 55 7.06 -11.69 -4.23
CA LEU A 55 7.66 -11.27 -5.50
C LEU A 55 6.61 -10.95 -6.57
N THR A 56 5.51 -11.71 -6.60
CA THR A 56 4.38 -11.46 -7.52
C THR A 56 3.85 -10.01 -7.46
N PRO A 57 3.42 -9.45 -6.31
CA PRO A 57 2.92 -8.07 -6.23
C PRO A 57 3.96 -7.02 -6.66
N ILE A 58 5.25 -7.24 -6.36
CA ILE A 58 6.32 -6.31 -6.73
C ILE A 58 6.51 -6.29 -8.25
N ARG A 59 6.36 -7.44 -8.93
CA ARG A 59 6.47 -7.53 -10.40
C ARG A 59 5.27 -6.90 -11.10
N ASP A 60 4.08 -7.09 -10.56
CA ASP A 60 2.83 -6.63 -11.17
C ASP A 60 2.58 -5.12 -10.93
N GLY A 61 2.99 -4.60 -9.76
CA GLY A 61 2.84 -3.18 -9.40
C GLY A 61 3.81 -2.23 -10.13
N GLY A 62 4.81 -2.77 -10.83
CA GLY A 62 5.73 -2.03 -11.68
C GLY A 62 7.20 -2.42 -11.49
N GLY A 63 7.86 -2.72 -12.61
CA GLY A 63 9.29 -3.01 -12.74
C GLY A 63 9.67 -3.05 -14.22
N VAL A 64 10.96 -3.18 -14.55
CA VAL A 64 11.36 -3.42 -15.95
C VAL A 64 10.78 -4.76 -16.37
N HIS A 65 9.82 -4.74 -17.27
CA HIS A 65 9.40 -5.91 -18.01
C HIS A 65 10.37 -6.06 -19.18
N ASP A 66 10.94 -7.25 -19.36
CA ASP A 66 11.70 -7.59 -20.57
C ASP A 66 10.84 -7.39 -21.84
#